data_AF-F9Z4Q5-F1
#
_entry.id   AF-F9Z4Q5-F1
#
_cell.length_a   1.000
_cell.length_b   1.000
_cell.length_c   1.000
_cell.angle_alpha   90.00
_cell.angle_beta   90.00
_cell.angle_gamma   90.00
#
_symmetry.space_group_name_H-M   'P 1'
#
loop_
_entity.id
_entity.type
_entity.pdbx_description
1 polymer ?
#
loop_
_entity_poly.entity_id
_entity_poly.type
_entity_poly.pdbx_seq_one_letter_code
_entity_poly.pdbx_strand_id
1 'polypeptide(L)'
;MNISAEEFHIHFISYANIPFKAGIYASDLSIDWGDGTSSILKEKQYFNIVHHYQQEGLFHIKISGHRISNLNVSRLNLVDLQLEHCPSLEYLNCSINELKELDLSSCPALEELHCNSNNLQTLDLSSNPKLMQLNVSYNLLETLDLSLCPKLQSLYCSFNHLTSVCLNHCRDILYIDLCNNLLNKEKLDLLFSQLPHRTKRAMIYYLENPGSEFSDYHLLKLKNWD
;
A
#
# COMPACT_ATOMS: atom_id res chain seq x y z
N MET A 1 -4.83 32.62 1.64
CA MET A 1 -5.43 31.51 0.89
C MET A 1 -5.90 30.51 1.92
N ASN A 2 -7.19 30.23 1.97
CA ASN A 2 -7.77 29.23 2.86
C ASN A 2 -7.27 27.88 2.38
N ILE A 3 -6.26 27.32 3.05
CA ILE A 3 -5.83 25.95 2.83
C ILE A 3 -6.96 25.13 3.46
N SER A 4 -7.86 24.59 2.63
CA SER A 4 -8.83 23.59 3.09
C SER A 4 -8.06 22.54 3.87
N ALA A 5 -8.45 22.31 5.11
CA ALA A 5 -7.87 21.26 5.94
C ALA A 5 -7.90 19.95 5.12
N GLU A 6 -6.80 19.20 5.11
CA GLU A 6 -6.75 17.89 4.46
C GLU A 6 -7.76 17.03 5.20
N GLU A 7 -8.97 16.88 4.66
CA GLU A 7 -10.09 16.20 5.32
C GLU A 7 -10.01 14.72 4.94
N PHE A 8 -9.37 13.92 5.78
CA PHE A 8 -9.37 12.48 5.61
C PHE A 8 -10.63 11.93 6.29
N HIS A 9 -11.46 11.23 5.51
CA HIS A 9 -12.59 10.48 6.03
C HIS A 9 -12.16 9.01 6.16
N ILE A 10 -11.97 8.54 7.39
CA ILE A 10 -11.67 7.13 7.59
C ILE A 10 -12.89 6.47 8.24
N HIS A 11 -13.56 5.63 7.46
CA HIS A 11 -14.75 4.91 7.90
C HIS A 11 -14.35 3.57 8.53
N PHE A 12 -14.53 3.40 9.84
CA PHE A 12 -14.07 2.23 10.60
C PHE A 12 -15.24 1.36 11.08
N ILE A 13 -15.42 0.12 10.57
CA ILE A 13 -16.29 -0.87 11.26
C ILE A 13 -15.46 -1.58 12.32
N SER A 14 -15.76 -1.39 13.61
CA SER A 14 -14.99 -2.02 14.70
C SER A 14 -15.88 -2.78 15.69
N TYR A 15 -15.60 -4.06 15.89
CA TYR A 15 -16.20 -4.84 16.97
C TYR A 15 -15.58 -4.39 18.30
N ALA A 16 -16.35 -3.76 19.18
CA ALA A 16 -15.80 -3.18 20.40
C ALA A 16 -15.29 -4.24 21.36
N ASN A 17 -13.97 -4.38 21.36
CA ASN A 17 -13.14 -4.68 22.53
C ASN A 17 -11.69 -4.20 22.35
N ILE A 18 -11.38 -3.47 21.26
CA ILE A 18 -10.02 -3.03 20.94
C ILE A 18 -10.03 -1.51 20.74
N PRO A 19 -9.18 -0.76 21.45
CA PRO A 19 -9.03 0.67 21.20
C PRO A 19 -8.54 0.94 19.78
N PHE A 20 -9.08 1.98 19.19
CA PHE A 20 -8.56 2.55 17.96
C PHE A 20 -7.15 3.08 18.20
N LYS A 21 -6.17 2.67 17.39
CA LYS A 21 -4.77 3.12 17.52
C LYS A 21 -4.18 3.45 16.16
N ALA A 22 -3.89 4.72 15.91
CA ALA A 22 -3.24 5.14 14.68
C ALA A 22 -2.01 6.00 14.96
N GLY A 23 -1.02 5.87 14.08
CA GLY A 23 0.16 6.72 14.04
C GLY A 23 0.03 7.75 12.92
N ILE A 24 0.18 9.03 13.23
CA ILE A 24 -0.02 10.11 12.25
C ILE A 24 1.06 11.16 12.42
N TYR A 25 1.83 11.45 11.38
CA TYR A 25 2.68 12.64 11.35
C TYR A 25 1.96 13.77 10.63
N ALA A 26 1.68 14.86 11.33
CA ALA A 26 0.92 15.99 10.80
C ALA A 26 1.31 17.31 11.49
N SER A 27 0.83 18.43 10.95
CA SER A 27 0.81 19.74 11.60
C SER A 27 -0.63 20.07 11.99
N ASP A 28 -0.92 20.01 13.29
CA ASP A 28 -2.26 20.11 13.86
C ASP A 28 -3.23 19.02 13.34
N LEU A 29 -3.99 18.42 14.24
CA LEU A 29 -5.01 17.43 13.94
C LEU A 29 -6.31 17.81 14.64
N SER A 30 -7.40 17.70 13.90
CA SER A 30 -8.76 17.70 14.42
C SER A 30 -9.40 16.36 14.06
N ILE A 31 -9.85 15.63 15.06
CA ILE A 31 -10.39 14.28 14.93
C ILE A 31 -11.83 14.30 15.43
N ASP A 32 -12.76 13.92 14.56
CA ASP A 32 -14.12 13.52 14.92
C ASP A 32 -14.13 11.99 15.03
N TRP A 33 -14.44 11.45 16.22
CA TRP A 33 -14.39 10.01 16.45
C TRP A 33 -15.64 9.26 15.98
N GLY A 34 -16.66 9.98 15.50
CA GLY A 34 -17.91 9.36 15.02
C GLY A 34 -18.79 8.79 16.13
N ASP A 35 -18.43 8.96 17.40
CA ASP A 35 -19.22 8.60 18.59
C ASP A 35 -19.76 9.83 19.35
N GLY A 36 -19.67 11.01 18.73
CA GLY A 36 -20.04 12.30 19.31
C GLY A 36 -18.91 12.97 20.09
N THR A 37 -17.74 12.35 20.21
CA THR A 37 -16.54 12.97 20.80
C THR A 37 -15.57 13.48 19.73
N SER A 38 -14.72 14.42 20.11
CA SER A 38 -13.67 14.94 19.22
C SER A 38 -12.39 15.25 20.00
N SER A 39 -11.27 15.24 19.27
CA SER A 39 -9.95 15.59 19.79
C SER A 39 -9.29 16.63 18.90
N ILE A 40 -8.63 17.62 19.52
CA ILE A 40 -7.79 18.59 18.82
C ILE A 40 -6.38 18.46 19.37
N LEU A 41 -5.44 18.13 18.50
CA LEU A 41 -4.02 18.00 18.82
C LEU A 41 -3.29 19.10 18.06
N LYS A 42 -2.65 20.03 18.75
CA LYS A 42 -1.89 21.12 18.11
C LYS A 42 -0.42 20.86 18.31
N GLU A 43 0.36 20.94 17.24
CA GLU A 43 1.82 20.80 17.12
C GLU A 43 2.18 20.05 15.83
N LYS A 44 3.38 20.30 15.30
CA LYS A 44 3.96 19.50 14.21
C LYS A 44 4.77 18.34 14.79
N GLN A 45 4.15 17.18 14.91
CA GLN A 45 4.79 16.00 15.49
C GLN A 45 4.16 14.70 14.98
N TYR A 46 4.75 13.59 15.45
CA TYR A 46 4.16 12.27 15.30
C TYR A 46 3.19 12.02 16.46
N PHE A 47 1.92 11.82 16.14
CA PHE A 47 0.86 11.52 17.07
C PHE A 47 0.59 10.02 17.11
N ASN A 48 0.62 9.43 18.31
CA ASN A 48 0.04 8.12 18.56
C ASN A 48 -1.35 8.34 19.15
N ILE A 49 -2.38 8.32 18.31
CA ILE A 49 -3.74 8.58 18.74
C ILE A 49 -4.38 7.29 19.22
N VAL A 50 -5.09 7.37 20.35
CA VAL A 50 -5.80 6.25 20.95
C VAL A 50 -7.21 6.70 21.29
N HIS A 51 -8.22 5.93 20.87
CA HIS A 51 -9.61 6.18 21.23
C HIS A 51 -10.31 4.90 21.69
N HIS A 52 -11.17 5.01 22.69
CA HIS A 52 -11.87 3.89 23.31
C HIS A 52 -13.37 4.05 23.17
N TYR A 53 -13.98 3.24 22.32
CA TYR A 53 -15.43 3.18 22.16
C TYR A 53 -16.09 2.44 23.32
N GLN A 54 -17.24 2.97 23.77
CA GLN A 54 -18.00 2.40 24.89
C GLN A 54 -18.94 1.25 24.48
N GLN A 55 -19.17 1.06 23.17
CA GLN A 55 -20.09 0.07 22.62
C GLN A 55 -19.58 -0.47 21.29
N GLU A 56 -19.96 -1.71 20.94
CA GLU A 56 -19.67 -2.30 19.63
C GLU A 56 -20.39 -1.54 18.52
N GLY A 57 -19.70 -1.26 17.40
CA GLY A 57 -20.31 -0.52 16.32
C GLY A 57 -19.39 -0.12 15.18
N LEU A 58 -20.03 0.28 14.09
CA LEU A 58 -19.39 0.98 13.00
C LEU A 58 -19.24 2.47 13.38
N PHE A 59 -18.00 2.96 13.41
CA PHE A 59 -17.67 4.35 13.72
C PHE A 59 -17.02 5.04 12.52
N HIS A 60 -17.53 6.21 12.16
CA HIS A 60 -16.99 6.99 11.05
C HIS A 60 -16.05 8.05 11.65
N ILE A 61 -14.73 7.84 11.59
CA ILE A 61 -13.77 8.78 12.17
C ILE A 61 -13.28 9.72 11.06
N LYS A 62 -13.34 11.02 11.31
CA LYS A 62 -12.80 12.02 10.38
C LYS A 62 -11.56 12.62 11.00
N ILE A 63 -10.44 12.54 10.27
CA ILE A 63 -9.18 13.13 10.70
C ILE A 63 -8.85 14.24 9.72
N SER A 64 -8.71 15.45 10.24
CA SER A 64 -8.35 16.62 9.45
C SER A 64 -7.06 17.23 9.98
N GLY A 65 -6.19 17.66 9.08
CA GLY A 65 -4.91 18.26 9.46
C GLY A 65 -4.22 18.96 8.31
N HIS A 66 -2.97 19.35 8.54
CA HIS A 66 -2.12 19.89 7.49
C HIS A 66 -0.83 19.09 7.37
N ARG A 67 -0.38 18.85 6.14
CA ARG A 67 0.89 18.16 5.84
C ARG A 67 0.96 16.78 6.49
N ILE A 68 -0.11 16.00 6.37
CA ILE A 68 -0.08 14.60 6.79
C ILE A 68 0.89 13.87 5.86
N SER A 69 2.07 13.52 6.38
CA SER A 69 3.13 12.85 5.60
C SER A 69 3.29 11.38 5.92
N ASN A 70 2.82 10.94 7.09
CA ASN A 70 2.86 9.55 7.52
C ASN A 70 1.52 9.16 8.14
N LEU A 71 0.92 8.09 7.65
CA LEU A 71 -0.30 7.50 8.20
C LEU A 71 -0.10 6.00 8.43
N ASN A 72 -0.23 5.56 9.67
CA ASN A 72 -0.28 4.16 10.06
C ASN A 72 -1.62 3.85 10.71
N VAL A 73 -2.44 3.09 9.98
CA VAL A 73 -3.77 2.62 10.37
C VAL A 73 -3.86 1.09 10.23
N SER A 74 -2.73 0.40 10.45
CA SER A 74 -2.66 -1.06 10.38
C SER A 74 -3.35 -1.76 11.55
N ARG A 75 -3.94 -2.94 11.33
CA ARG A 75 -4.58 -3.77 12.37
C ARG A 75 -5.74 -3.09 13.09
N LEU A 76 -6.61 -2.42 12.33
CA LEU A 76 -7.76 -1.68 12.85
C LEU A 76 -9.09 -2.23 12.34
N ASN A 77 -9.07 -3.39 11.65
CA ASN A 77 -10.22 -4.04 11.02
C ASN A 77 -10.95 -3.10 10.05
N LEU A 78 -10.20 -2.35 9.23
CA LEU A 78 -10.80 -1.37 8.32
C LEU A 78 -11.54 -2.04 7.20
N VAL A 79 -12.79 -1.66 6.99
CA VAL A 79 -13.54 -2.07 5.80
C VAL A 79 -13.41 -1.04 4.67
N ASP A 80 -13.11 0.21 5.01
CA ASP A 80 -12.98 1.32 4.07
C ASP A 80 -11.91 2.33 4.55
N LEU A 81 -11.26 3.00 3.60
CA LEU A 81 -10.26 4.04 3.82
C LEU A 81 -10.30 5.03 2.67
N GLN A 82 -10.81 6.23 2.94
CA GLN A 82 -10.90 7.29 1.93
C GLN A 82 -9.82 8.34 2.20
N LEU A 83 -9.03 8.61 1.17
CA LEU A 83 -7.92 9.56 1.21
C LEU A 83 -8.23 10.72 0.26
N GLU A 84 -8.83 11.77 0.80
CA GLU A 84 -9.16 12.97 0.05
C GLU A 84 -8.12 14.07 0.30
N HIS A 85 -7.62 14.67 -0.77
CA HIS A 85 -6.69 15.81 -0.70
C HIS A 85 -5.43 15.56 0.15
N CYS A 86 -4.68 14.50 -0.17
CA CYS A 86 -3.50 14.05 0.58
C CYS A 86 -2.16 14.29 -0.15
N PRO A 87 -1.88 15.49 -0.69
CA PRO A 87 -0.73 15.71 -1.57
C PRO A 87 0.62 15.58 -0.88
N SER A 88 0.64 15.59 0.46
CA SER A 88 1.86 15.50 1.28
C SER A 88 2.13 14.08 1.80
N LEU A 89 1.24 13.10 1.57
CA LEU A 89 1.37 11.76 2.13
C LEU A 89 2.51 11.02 1.45
N GLU A 90 3.56 10.70 2.20
CA GLU A 90 4.78 10.02 1.73
C GLU A 90 4.79 8.55 2.16
N TYR A 91 4.20 8.23 3.32
CA TYR A 91 4.10 6.87 3.86
C TYR A 91 2.66 6.53 4.25
N LEU A 92 2.17 5.40 3.76
CA LEU A 92 0.89 4.82 4.16
C LEU A 92 1.06 3.36 4.56
N ASN A 93 0.64 3.03 5.78
CA ASN A 93 0.46 1.65 6.21
C ASN A 93 -0.98 1.41 6.65
N CYS A 94 -1.72 0.70 5.80
CA CYS A 94 -3.09 0.23 6.03
C CYS A 94 -3.17 -1.30 6.00
N SER A 95 -2.06 -1.98 6.36
CA SER A 95 -1.97 -3.44 6.37
C SER A 95 -2.82 -4.11 7.44
N ILE A 96 -3.20 -5.37 7.21
CA ILE A 96 -3.96 -6.22 8.15
C ILE A 96 -5.28 -5.54 8.51
N ASN A 97 -6.12 -5.39 7.49
CA ASN A 97 -7.45 -4.82 7.56
C ASN A 97 -8.36 -5.64 6.63
N GLU A 98 -9.56 -5.15 6.34
CA GLU A 98 -10.56 -5.82 5.51
C GLU A 98 -10.88 -5.04 4.23
N LEU A 99 -9.99 -4.12 3.80
CA LEU A 99 -10.21 -3.22 2.67
C LEU A 99 -10.44 -4.00 1.38
N LYS A 100 -11.48 -3.63 0.63
CA LYS A 100 -11.78 -4.19 -0.70
C LYS A 100 -11.31 -3.30 -1.83
N GLU A 101 -11.23 -2.01 -1.57
CA GLU A 101 -10.81 -0.96 -2.49
C GLU A 101 -9.85 -0.01 -1.75
N LEU A 102 -8.96 0.64 -2.51
CA LEU A 102 -8.05 1.66 -2.01
C LEU A 102 -7.75 2.66 -3.12
N ASP A 103 -8.28 3.87 -3.00
CA ASP A 103 -8.00 4.96 -3.94
C ASP A 103 -6.82 5.80 -3.44
N LEU A 104 -5.77 5.88 -4.27
CA LEU A 104 -4.54 6.62 -4.01
C LEU A 104 -4.33 7.79 -4.98
N SER A 105 -5.34 8.15 -5.77
CA SER A 105 -5.29 9.22 -6.77
C SER A 105 -4.93 10.58 -6.17
N SER A 106 -5.32 10.81 -4.91
CA SER A 106 -5.00 12.03 -4.15
C SER A 106 -3.64 12.01 -3.44
N CYS A 107 -2.82 10.96 -3.63
CA CYS A 107 -1.54 10.76 -2.92
C CYS A 107 -0.30 10.80 -3.85
N PRO A 108 -0.07 11.87 -4.65
CA PRO A 108 1.02 11.91 -5.63
C PRO A 108 2.44 11.94 -5.02
N ALA A 109 2.55 12.23 -3.73
CA ALA A 109 3.83 12.22 -3.02
C ALA A 109 4.21 10.85 -2.45
N LEU A 110 3.35 9.82 -2.54
CA LEU A 110 3.53 8.54 -1.86
C LEU A 110 4.81 7.84 -2.30
N GLU A 111 5.67 7.50 -1.34
CA GLU A 111 6.97 6.84 -1.54
C GLU A 111 6.93 5.40 -1.00
N GLU A 112 6.14 5.13 0.04
CA GLU A 112 6.03 3.81 0.66
C GLU A 112 4.57 3.45 0.97
N LEU A 113 4.14 2.29 0.46
CA LEU A 113 2.80 1.76 0.64
C LEU A 113 2.83 0.32 1.18
N HIS A 114 2.20 0.12 2.34
CA HIS A 114 1.88 -1.19 2.90
C HIS A 114 0.37 -1.37 2.99
N CYS A 115 -0.19 -2.16 2.09
CA CYS A 115 -1.60 -2.54 2.09
C CYS A 115 -1.80 -4.07 2.07
N ASN A 116 -0.78 -4.81 2.52
CA ASN A 116 -0.82 -6.26 2.61
C ASN A 116 -1.88 -6.76 3.61
N SER A 117 -2.33 -8.00 3.43
CA SER A 117 -3.34 -8.64 4.29
C SER A 117 -4.64 -7.82 4.32
N ASN A 118 -5.19 -7.59 3.13
CA ASN A 118 -6.50 -6.99 2.89
C ASN A 118 -7.27 -7.88 1.88
N ASN A 119 -8.39 -7.39 1.35
CA ASN A 119 -9.22 -8.07 0.36
C ASN A 119 -9.22 -7.34 -1.00
N LEU A 120 -8.14 -6.64 -1.35
CA LEU A 120 -8.05 -5.84 -2.57
C LEU A 120 -8.06 -6.75 -3.81
N GLN A 121 -8.94 -6.47 -4.77
CA GLN A 121 -9.02 -7.17 -6.06
C GLN A 121 -8.30 -6.41 -7.17
N THR A 122 -8.25 -5.09 -7.05
CA THR A 122 -7.54 -4.18 -7.96
C THR A 122 -6.79 -3.13 -7.15
N LEU A 123 -5.76 -2.54 -7.76
CA LEU A 123 -5.05 -1.40 -7.20
C LEU A 123 -4.47 -0.59 -8.36
N ASP A 124 -4.93 0.66 -8.52
CA ASP A 124 -4.37 1.60 -9.48
C ASP A 124 -3.30 2.47 -8.79
N LEU A 125 -2.10 2.47 -9.35
CA LEU A 125 -0.95 3.25 -8.87
C LEU A 125 -0.48 4.28 -9.91
N SER A 126 -1.29 4.55 -10.94
CA SER A 126 -1.00 5.49 -12.02
C SER A 126 -0.70 6.91 -11.54
N SER A 127 -1.24 7.28 -10.37
CA SER A 127 -1.08 8.59 -9.75
C SER A 127 0.06 8.65 -8.72
N ASN A 128 0.84 7.58 -8.53
CA ASN A 128 1.86 7.48 -7.48
C ASN A 128 3.29 7.30 -8.05
N PRO A 129 3.77 8.20 -8.93
CA PRO A 129 5.04 8.02 -9.66
C PRO A 129 6.30 8.07 -8.78
N LYS A 130 6.16 8.47 -7.51
CA LYS A 130 7.26 8.51 -6.54
C LYS A 130 7.43 7.22 -5.75
N LEU A 131 6.54 6.25 -5.91
CA LEU A 131 6.54 5.03 -5.10
C LEU A 131 7.86 4.25 -5.25
N MET A 132 8.50 3.99 -4.11
CA MET A 132 9.78 3.29 -3.98
C MET A 132 9.61 1.90 -3.36
N GLN A 133 8.66 1.74 -2.45
CA GLN A 133 8.37 0.46 -1.80
C GLN A 133 6.87 0.16 -1.84
N LEU A 134 6.53 -1.05 -2.26
CA LEU A 134 5.16 -1.53 -2.36
C LEU A 134 5.03 -2.91 -1.75
N ASN A 135 4.12 -3.04 -0.79
CA ASN A 135 3.70 -4.32 -0.25
C ASN A 135 2.17 -4.51 -0.40
N VAL A 136 1.80 -5.39 -1.32
CA VAL A 136 0.43 -5.80 -1.64
C VAL A 136 0.21 -7.29 -1.33
N SER A 137 1.13 -7.95 -0.63
CA SER A 137 1.02 -9.38 -0.35
C SER A 137 -0.26 -9.74 0.41
N TYR A 138 -0.75 -10.97 0.27
CA TYR A 138 -2.00 -11.41 0.92
C TYR A 138 -3.19 -10.51 0.56
N ASN A 139 -3.47 -10.39 -0.74
CA ASN A 139 -4.67 -9.77 -1.28
C ASN A 139 -5.26 -10.72 -2.36
N LEU A 140 -6.18 -10.23 -3.18
CA LEU A 140 -6.87 -10.99 -4.22
C LEU A 140 -6.57 -10.42 -5.61
N LEU A 141 -5.43 -9.75 -5.80
CA LEU A 141 -5.08 -9.08 -7.06
C LEU A 141 -4.89 -10.09 -8.18
N GLU A 142 -5.57 -9.89 -9.31
CA GLU A 142 -5.42 -10.73 -10.51
C GLU A 142 -4.36 -10.19 -11.48
N THR A 143 -4.18 -8.87 -11.50
CA THR A 143 -3.17 -8.18 -12.29
C THR A 143 -2.59 -7.02 -11.51
N LEU A 144 -1.35 -6.63 -11.84
CA LEU A 144 -0.71 -5.47 -11.24
C LEU A 144 0.13 -4.73 -12.29
N ASP A 145 -0.26 -3.50 -12.61
CA ASP A 145 0.49 -2.63 -13.51
C ASP A 145 1.24 -1.55 -12.74
N LEU A 146 2.57 -1.61 -12.82
CA LEU A 146 3.49 -0.68 -12.14
C LEU A 146 4.27 0.15 -13.16
N SER A 147 3.81 0.21 -14.40
CA SER A 147 4.53 0.91 -15.48
C SER A 147 4.70 2.41 -15.26
N LEU A 148 3.85 2.99 -14.41
CA LEU A 148 3.89 4.39 -14.00
C LEU A 148 4.60 4.61 -12.66
N CYS A 149 5.28 3.59 -12.12
CA CYS A 149 6.06 3.63 -10.88
C CYS A 149 7.56 3.48 -11.16
N PRO A 150 8.22 4.43 -11.86
CA PRO A 150 9.60 4.26 -12.34
C PRO A 150 10.65 4.19 -11.23
N LYS A 151 10.33 4.73 -10.04
CA LYS A 151 11.21 4.75 -8.86
C LYS A 151 11.11 3.52 -7.98
N LEU A 152 10.26 2.54 -8.33
CA LEU A 152 10.02 1.37 -7.49
C LEU A 152 11.31 0.57 -7.33
N GLN A 153 11.67 0.27 -6.08
CA GLN A 153 12.88 -0.45 -5.67
C GLN A 153 12.57 -1.81 -5.05
N SER A 154 11.42 -1.96 -4.40
CA SER A 154 11.01 -3.20 -3.76
C SER A 154 9.53 -3.47 -3.95
N LEU A 155 9.21 -4.67 -4.41
CA LEU A 155 7.85 -5.16 -4.62
C LEU A 155 7.66 -6.46 -3.83
N TYR A 156 6.67 -6.45 -2.93
CA TYR A 156 6.15 -7.63 -2.26
C TYR A 156 4.71 -7.84 -2.73
N CYS A 157 4.47 -8.89 -3.49
CA CYS A 157 3.15 -9.20 -4.05
C CYS A 157 2.80 -10.69 -3.96
N SER A 158 3.46 -11.40 -3.04
CA SER A 158 3.19 -12.80 -2.76
C SER A 158 1.79 -13.05 -2.21
N PHE A 159 1.28 -14.27 -2.38
CA PHE A 159 -0.07 -14.64 -1.91
C PHE A 159 -1.15 -13.74 -2.50
N ASN A 160 -1.23 -13.71 -3.83
CA ASN A 160 -2.30 -13.07 -4.59
C ASN A 160 -2.81 -14.05 -5.66
N HIS A 161 -3.63 -13.56 -6.60
CA HIS A 161 -4.11 -14.31 -7.75
C HIS A 161 -3.47 -13.83 -9.06
N LEU A 162 -2.24 -13.29 -8.99
CA LEU A 162 -1.63 -12.59 -10.11
C LEU A 162 -1.39 -13.54 -11.27
N THR A 163 -1.97 -13.21 -12.42
CA THR A 163 -1.70 -13.86 -13.71
C THR A 163 -0.80 -13.00 -14.61
N SER A 164 -0.58 -11.74 -14.24
CA SER A 164 0.30 -10.83 -14.95
C SER A 164 0.78 -9.70 -14.03
N VAL A 165 2.06 -9.33 -14.16
CA VAL A 165 2.65 -8.16 -13.50
C VAL A 165 3.44 -7.38 -14.54
N CYS A 166 3.17 -6.07 -14.65
CA CYS A 166 3.89 -5.18 -15.56
C CYS A 166 4.87 -4.31 -14.78
N LEU A 167 6.16 -4.49 -15.05
CA LEU A 167 7.26 -3.72 -14.44
C LEU A 167 8.01 -2.86 -15.47
N ASN A 168 7.40 -2.65 -16.64
CA ASN A 168 7.99 -1.84 -17.69
C ASN A 168 8.29 -0.45 -17.12
N HIS A 169 9.52 0.04 -17.26
CA HIS A 169 9.99 1.33 -16.69
C HIS A 169 10.34 1.36 -15.20
N CYS A 170 10.12 0.31 -14.40
CA CYS A 170 10.64 0.20 -13.04
C CYS A 170 12.17 -0.07 -13.04
N ARG A 171 12.96 0.91 -13.47
CA ARG A 171 14.40 0.72 -13.71
C ARG A 171 15.21 0.55 -12.43
N ASP A 172 14.67 0.97 -11.29
CA ASP A 172 15.34 0.93 -9.99
C ASP A 172 14.99 -0.31 -9.15
N ILE A 173 14.15 -1.23 -9.66
CA ILE A 173 13.66 -2.42 -8.93
C ILE A 173 14.79 -3.40 -8.56
N LEU A 174 15.02 -3.67 -7.28
CA LEU A 174 16.07 -4.58 -6.82
C LEU A 174 15.53 -5.80 -6.09
N TYR A 175 14.28 -5.76 -5.66
CA TYR A 175 13.66 -6.84 -4.91
C TYR A 175 12.26 -7.09 -5.41
N ILE A 176 11.96 -8.35 -5.73
CA ILE A 176 10.65 -8.80 -6.19
C ILE A 176 10.29 -10.09 -5.46
N ASP A 177 9.16 -10.11 -4.75
CA ASP A 177 8.53 -11.34 -4.26
C ASP A 177 7.18 -11.55 -4.94
N LEU A 178 7.12 -12.56 -5.82
CA LEU A 178 5.98 -13.03 -6.60
C LEU A 178 5.47 -14.39 -6.11
N CYS A 179 5.99 -14.93 -4.99
CA CYS A 179 5.65 -16.29 -4.57
C CYS A 179 4.15 -16.48 -4.35
N ASN A 180 3.64 -17.69 -4.53
CA ASN A 180 2.22 -18.01 -4.27
C ASN A 180 1.27 -17.12 -5.09
N ASN A 181 1.33 -17.26 -6.41
CA ASN A 181 0.50 -16.54 -7.38
C ASN A 181 0.07 -17.51 -8.51
N LEU A 182 -0.54 -16.98 -9.57
CA LEU A 182 -1.04 -17.77 -10.70
C LEU A 182 -0.27 -17.48 -12.00
N LEU A 183 1.00 -17.08 -11.92
CA LEU A 183 1.82 -16.79 -13.09
C LEU A 183 2.23 -18.11 -13.78
N ASN A 184 1.77 -18.28 -15.02
CA ASN A 184 2.22 -19.39 -15.84
C ASN A 184 3.64 -19.14 -16.40
N LYS A 185 4.19 -20.15 -17.07
CA LYS A 185 5.54 -20.09 -17.67
C LYS A 185 5.72 -18.87 -18.58
N GLU A 186 4.79 -18.64 -19.50
CA GLU A 186 4.89 -17.55 -20.49
C GLU A 186 4.93 -16.18 -19.83
N LYS A 187 4.17 -15.98 -18.75
CA LYS A 187 4.09 -14.73 -18.01
C LYS A 187 5.37 -14.48 -17.19
N LEU A 188 5.93 -15.52 -16.58
CA LEU A 188 7.23 -15.43 -15.90
C LEU A 188 8.35 -15.11 -16.89
N ASP A 189 8.44 -15.83 -18.02
CA ASP A 189 9.48 -15.60 -19.03
C ASP A 189 9.40 -14.19 -19.62
N LEU A 190 8.18 -13.70 -19.88
CA LEU A 190 7.94 -12.33 -20.32
C LEU A 190 8.44 -11.33 -19.28
N LEU A 191 8.09 -11.51 -18.00
CA LEU A 191 8.56 -10.65 -16.91
C LEU A 191 10.09 -10.66 -16.82
N PHE A 192 10.72 -11.85 -16.83
CA PHE A 192 12.18 -11.99 -16.75
C PHE A 192 12.88 -11.29 -17.92
N SER A 193 12.32 -11.36 -19.13
CA SER A 193 12.86 -10.67 -20.30
C SER A 193 12.84 -9.14 -20.17
N GLN A 194 11.82 -8.60 -19.48
CA GLN A 194 11.60 -7.16 -19.27
C GLN A 194 12.42 -6.59 -18.11
N LEU A 195 12.90 -7.43 -17.19
CA LEU A 195 13.75 -6.98 -16.11
C LEU A 195 15.04 -6.33 -16.65
N PRO A 196 15.53 -5.26 -16.03
CA PRO A 196 16.78 -4.62 -16.43
C PRO A 196 18.01 -5.41 -15.98
N HIS A 197 19.15 -5.18 -16.64
CA HIS A 197 20.44 -5.69 -16.18
C HIS A 197 20.85 -5.02 -14.87
N ARG A 198 21.50 -5.78 -13.98
CA ARG A 198 21.88 -5.34 -12.64
C ARG A 198 23.38 -5.35 -12.41
N THR A 199 23.87 -4.30 -11.77
CA THR A 199 25.24 -4.17 -11.26
C THR A 199 25.28 -4.27 -9.73
N LYS A 200 24.14 -4.04 -9.08
CA LYS A 200 23.91 -4.23 -7.65
C LYS A 200 23.20 -5.57 -7.46
N ARG A 201 23.30 -6.14 -6.25
CA ARG A 201 22.53 -7.32 -5.87
C ARG A 201 21.04 -7.05 -6.09
N ALA A 202 20.39 -7.94 -6.84
CA ALA A 202 18.95 -7.91 -7.09
C ALA A 202 18.39 -9.31 -6.91
N MET A 203 17.24 -9.44 -6.26
CA MET A 203 16.65 -10.72 -5.88
C MET A 203 15.23 -10.84 -6.40
N ILE A 204 14.89 -12.02 -6.92
CA ILE A 204 13.52 -12.34 -7.34
C ILE A 204 13.09 -13.71 -6.78
N TYR A 205 11.97 -13.71 -6.07
CA TYR A 205 11.34 -14.91 -5.54
C TYR A 205 10.05 -15.16 -6.33
N TYR A 206 9.90 -16.33 -6.94
CA TYR A 206 8.77 -16.63 -7.83
C TYR A 206 8.27 -18.07 -7.70
N LEU A 207 8.58 -18.75 -6.60
CA LEU A 207 8.14 -20.12 -6.32
C LEU A 207 6.62 -20.18 -6.09
N GLU A 208 6.05 -21.37 -6.08
CA GLU A 208 4.60 -21.58 -5.87
C GLU A 208 3.74 -20.81 -6.90
N ASN A 209 4.22 -20.74 -8.14
CA ASN A 209 3.46 -20.31 -9.30
C ASN A 209 3.36 -21.51 -10.28
N PRO A 210 2.28 -21.63 -11.08
CA PRO A 210 2.16 -22.68 -12.08
C PRO A 210 3.33 -22.74 -13.07
N GLY A 211 4.00 -21.61 -13.32
CA GLY A 211 5.17 -21.51 -14.19
C GLY A 211 6.52 -21.72 -13.52
N SER A 212 6.61 -21.85 -12.19
CA SER A 212 7.89 -21.79 -11.46
C SER A 212 8.91 -22.82 -11.96
N GLU A 213 8.50 -24.08 -12.12
CA GLU A 213 9.39 -25.18 -12.53
C GLU A 213 9.81 -25.10 -14.01
N PHE A 214 9.04 -24.41 -14.84
CA PHE A 214 9.21 -24.42 -16.29
C PHE A 214 9.78 -23.12 -16.87
N SER A 215 9.79 -22.06 -16.06
CA SER A 215 10.29 -20.73 -16.48
C SER A 215 11.79 -20.73 -16.79
N ASP A 216 12.20 -19.88 -17.74
CA ASP A 216 13.59 -19.77 -18.17
C ASP A 216 14.39 -18.87 -17.23
N TYR A 217 14.86 -19.47 -16.13
CA TYR A 217 15.70 -18.80 -15.15
C TYR A 217 17.04 -18.28 -15.73
N HIS A 218 17.49 -18.74 -16.91
CA HIS A 218 18.70 -18.20 -17.53
C HIS A 218 18.54 -16.72 -17.90
N LEU A 219 17.33 -16.27 -18.20
CA LEU A 219 17.03 -14.86 -18.45
C LEU A 219 17.38 -13.99 -17.22
N LEU A 220 17.12 -14.49 -16.01
CA LEU A 220 17.47 -13.83 -14.76
C LEU A 220 18.98 -13.77 -14.57
N LYS A 221 19.67 -14.90 -14.75
CA LYS A 221 21.14 -14.98 -14.64
C LYS A 221 21.86 -14.05 -15.62
N LEU A 222 21.41 -13.98 -16.86
CA LEU A 222 21.97 -13.07 -17.88
C LEU A 222 21.84 -11.58 -17.51
N LYS A 223 20.89 -11.26 -16.63
CA LYS A 223 20.61 -9.91 -16.14
C LYS A 223 21.12 -9.66 -14.71
N ASN A 224 21.86 -10.62 -14.13
CA ASN A 224 22.37 -10.59 -12.75
C ASN A 224 21.26 -10.46 -11.68
N TRP A 225 20.19 -11.22 -11.84
CA TRP A 225 19.17 -11.43 -10.81
C TRP A 225 19.42 -12.76 -10.11
N ASP A 226 19.43 -12.72 -8.77
CA ASP A 226 19.55 -13.87 -7.88
C ASP A 226 18.20 -14.49 -7.54
#